data_AF-A0A973B573-F1
#
_entry.id   AF-A0A973B573-F1
#
_cell.length_a   1.000
_cell.length_b   1.000
_cell.length_c   1.000
_cell.angle_alpha   90.00
_cell.angle_beta   90.00
_cell.angle_gamma   90.00
#
_symmetry.space_group_name_H-M   'P 1'
#
loop_
_entity.id
_entity.type
_entity.pdbx_description
1 polymer ?
#
loop_
_entity_poly.entity_id
_entity_poly.type
_entity_poly.pdbx_seq_one_letter_code
_entity_poly.pdbx_strand_id
1 'polypeptide(L)' 'MILLLLEALAALLILVFIVWWTMFSGRKGGEIKPDDDAEKTQKKDNKDD' A
#
# COMPACT_ATOMS: atom_id res chain seq x y z
N MET A 1 10.89 -30.53 25.46
CA MET A 1 10.07 -31.05 24.34
C MET A 1 9.03 -30.02 23.88
N ILE A 2 8.20 -29.48 24.78
CA ILE A 2 7.16 -28.47 24.48
C ILE A 2 7.73 -27.17 23.87
N LEU A 3 8.94 -26.78 24.29
CA LEU A 3 9.61 -25.58 23.77
C LEU A 3 9.83 -25.63 22.25
N LEU A 4 10.22 -26.78 21.68
CA LEU A 4 10.40 -26.95 20.24
C LEU A 4 9.07 -26.85 19.47
N LEU A 5 8.00 -27.38 20.06
CA LEU A 5 6.65 -27.32 19.47
C LEU A 5 6.13 -25.87 19.47
N LEU A 6 6.38 -25.14 20.55
CA LEU A 6 6.02 -23.72 20.69
C LEU A 6 6.80 -22.85 19.69
N GLU A 7 8.09 -23.14 19.49
CA GLU A 7 8.95 -22.44 18.54
C GLU A 7 8.49 -22.66 17.09
N ALA A 8 8.13 -23.90 16.73
CA ALA A 8 7.59 -24.21 15.41
C ALA A 8 6.25 -23.51 15.14
N LEU A 9 5.37 -23.45 16.14
CA LEU A 9 4.10 -22.71 16.07
C LEU A 9 4.35 -21.20 15.91
N ALA A 10 5.28 -20.64 16.68
CA ALA A 10 5.65 -19.23 16.58
C ALA A 10 6.26 -18.91 15.21
N ALA A 11 7.16 -19.75 14.71
CA ALA A 11 7.78 -19.59 13.39
C ALA A 11 6.75 -19.67 12.26
N LEU A 12 5.76 -20.56 12.34
CA LEU A 12 4.66 -20.64 11.37
C LEU A 12 3.80 -19.36 11.38
N LEU A 13 3.45 -18.84 12.56
CA LEU A 13 2.68 -17.60 12.66
C LEU A 13 3.48 -16.39 12.13
N ILE A 14 4.76 -16.31 12.45
CA ILE A 14 5.67 -15.25 11.98
C ILE A 14 5.84 -15.34 10.45
N LEU A 15 6.00 -16.54 9.88
CA LEU A 15 6.12 -16.72 8.44
C LEU A 15 4.87 -16.24 7.70
N VAL A 16 3.68 -16.63 8.14
CA VAL A 16 2.42 -16.17 7.53
C VAL A 16 2.27 -14.65 7.69
N PHE A 17 2.61 -14.12 8.86
CA PHE A 17 2.58 -12.68 9.14
C PHE A 17 3.50 -11.91 8.18
N ILE A 18 4.74 -12.36 7.99
CA ILE A 18 5.70 -11.73 7.07
C ILE A 18 5.22 -11.85 5.63
N VAL A 19 4.75 -13.00 5.17
CA VAL A 19 4.26 -13.17 3.79
C VAL A 19 3.07 -12.25 3.51
N TRP A 20 2.07 -12.25 4.39
CA TRP A 20 0.92 -11.37 4.29
C TRP A 20 1.35 -9.90 4.32
N TRP A 21 2.26 -9.56 5.23
CA TRP A 21 2.84 -8.23 5.33
C TRP A 21 3.61 -7.83 4.07
N THR A 22 4.42 -8.70 3.47
CA THR A 22 5.20 -8.38 2.26
C THR A 22 4.30 -8.11 1.05
N MET A 23 3.20 -8.86 0.91
CA MET A 23 2.21 -8.58 -0.13
C MET A 23 1.36 -7.35 0.16
N PHE A 24 1.03 -7.09 1.42
CA PHE A 24 0.17 -5.97 1.81
C PHE A 24 0.92 -4.63 1.88
N SER A 25 2.18 -4.64 2.33
CA SER A 25 3.08 -3.48 2.40
C SER A 25 3.65 -3.09 1.04
N GLY A 26 3.70 -4.04 0.10
CA GLY A 26 4.07 -3.79 -1.30
C GLY A 26 3.07 -2.94 -2.10
N ARG A 27 1.86 -2.70 -1.57
CA ARG A 27 0.93 -1.70 -2.12
C ARG A 27 1.28 -0.28 -1.64
N LYS A 28 2.55 0.11 -1.76
CA LYS A 28 2.98 1.51 -1.70
C LYS A 28 3.03 2.04 -3.13
N GLY A 29 1.86 2.03 -3.76
CA GLY A 29 1.64 2.41 -5.15
C GLY A 29 0.32 3.16 -5.28
N GLY A 30 0.01 4.00 -4.30
CA GLY A 30 -0.92 5.12 -4.47
C GLY A 30 -0.25 6.20 -5.31
N GLU A 31 0.25 5.83 -6.49
CA GLU A 31 0.47 6.77 -7.57
C GLU A 31 -0.76 6.61 -8.47
N ILE A 32 -1.89 7.11 -8.00
CA ILE A 32 -2.75 7.80 -8.97
C ILE A 32 -1.83 8.92 -9.44
N LYS A 33 -1.30 8.74 -10.64
CA LYS A 33 -0.59 9.77 -11.39
C LYS A 33 -1.37 11.07 -11.18
N PRO A 34 -0.72 12.21 -10.96
CA PRO A 34 -1.40 13.49 -10.80
C PRO A 34 -2.14 13.80 -12.12
N ASP A 35 -3.35 13.28 -12.27
CA ASP A 35 -4.34 13.75 -13.23
C ASP A 35 -5.19 14.88 -12.58
N ASP A 36 -4.73 15.42 -11.44
CA ASP A 36 -5.16 16.73 -10.93
C ASP A 36 -4.48 17.92 -11.66
N ASP A 37 -3.72 17.65 -12.73
CA ASP A 37 -3.27 18.66 -13.69
C ASP A 37 -4.11 18.69 -14.99
N ALA A 38 -5.26 18.00 -15.02
CA ALA A 38 -6.24 18.11 -16.10
C ALA A 38 -7.43 19.04 -15.79
N GLU A 39 -7.51 19.64 -14.60
CA GLU A 39 -8.63 20.50 -14.20
C GLU A 39 -8.20 21.85 -13.61
N LYS A 40 -7.12 22.45 -14.13
CA LYS A 40 -6.84 23.88 -13.89
C LYS A 40 -6.55 24.73 -15.12
N THR A 41 -6.72 24.19 -16.33
CA THR A 41 -6.67 24.99 -17.56
C THR A 41 -8.05 25.54 -17.95
N GLN A 42 -9.17 24.98 -17.46
CA GLN A 42 -10.51 25.53 -17.79
C GLN A 42 -10.93 26.76 -16.98
N LYS A 43 -10.07 27.28 -16.09
CA LYS A 43 -10.36 28.49 -15.30
C LYS A 43 -9.40 29.65 -15.59
N LYS A 44 -9.05 29.85 -16.87
CA LYS A 44 -8.39 31.09 -17.32
C LYS A 44 -8.97 31.72 -18.58
N ASP A 45 -9.90 31.07 -19.27
CA ASP A 45 -10.37 31.54 -20.58
C ASP A 45 -11.81 32.08 -20.60
N ASN A 46 -12.45 32.31 -19.43
CA ASN A 46 -13.85 32.75 -19.41
C ASN A 46 -14.19 33.78 -18.31
N LYS A 47 -13.24 34.68 -17.98
CA LYS A 47 -13.52 35.80 -17.08
C LYS A 47 -12.88 37.12 -17.56
N ASP A 48 -12.92 37.35 -18.86
CA ASP A 48 -12.60 38.64 -19.50
C ASP A 48 -13.68 39.05 -20.51
N ASP A 49 -14.97 38.78 -20.19
CA ASP A 49 -16.15 39.37 -20.84
C ASP A 49 -17.13 39.93 -19.79
#